data_AF-A0A7X7DQK7-F1
#
_entry.id   AF-A0A7X7DQK7-F1
#
_cell.length_a   1.000
_cell.length_b   1.000
_cell.length_c   1.000
_cell.angle_alpha   90.00
_cell.angle_beta   90.00
_cell.angle_gamma   90.00
#
_symmetry.space_group_name_H-M   'P 1'
#
loop_
_entity.id
_entity.type
_entity.pdbx_description
1 polymer ?
#
loop_
_entity_poly.entity_id
_entity_poly.type
_entity_poly.pdbx_seq_one_letter_code
_entity_poly.pdbx_strand_id
1 'polypeptide(L)'
;MGYPERNSPCPCGSGKKYKKCCLAEDEKIALQKLSDPNRASYDEPFPDNGLFENSMSGDDFEQVSEPENENVTRLWLVLNSLDYPEDTFKSLSTVDTFIKTFPELVAESCIIDELFYLEENLFLKNSFDMYTSLLENVEKCAPEFYNDEFDWFDLPRLRNAIANKQIEKIEPLLERFKKDPVTTVDNLNNIVALLAWAGLDKELLELAKVTYKPLEDSDNVWDSSFVSNWIYFDILVSTAGTSLPVDECLRRIEHLVSEFLYLSQTEQVANRDYYKNAITMLREDHFEWDCPFGKDREFHEFFYIMGWQFMKYIKKATGCTYYQAEFIVNQLHDYWYINRKMEYPKRSIYLITNEKIEQFTSSLENINAVAFLQSIWHFADYLNVHNRIDIQTKQDLQTYSKKLYDTRLARSLDCYPSGVLISEFPYMQSIVG
;
A
#
# COMPACT_ATOMS: atom_id res chain seq x y z
N MET A 1 -22.73 -38.41 0.53
CA MET A 1 -23.65 -38.04 1.62
C MET A 1 -23.52 -36.53 1.79
N GLY A 2 -24.62 -35.78 1.67
CA GLY A 2 -24.57 -34.33 1.85
C GLY A 2 -24.21 -33.99 3.29
N TYR A 3 -23.32 -33.01 3.50
CA TYR A 3 -23.04 -32.51 4.84
C TYR A 3 -24.31 -31.84 5.40
N PRO A 4 -24.57 -31.97 6.72
CA PRO A 4 -25.69 -31.28 7.35
C PRO A 4 -25.55 -29.77 7.15
N GLU A 5 -26.66 -29.10 6.86
CA GLU A 5 -26.70 -27.64 6.75
C GLU A 5 -26.31 -27.02 8.11
N ARG A 6 -25.52 -25.93 8.14
CA ARG A 6 -24.88 -25.39 9.37
C ARG A 6 -25.86 -25.17 10.54
N ASN A 7 -27.11 -24.81 10.23
CA ASN A 7 -28.15 -24.54 11.22
C ASN A 7 -29.06 -25.73 11.55
N SER A 8 -28.91 -26.86 10.85
CA SER A 8 -29.69 -28.08 11.11
C SER A 8 -29.32 -28.73 12.46
N PRO A 9 -30.21 -29.52 13.07
CA PRO A 9 -29.89 -30.31 14.26
C PRO A 9 -28.67 -31.21 14.01
N CYS A 10 -27.73 -31.21 14.95
CA CYS A 10 -26.49 -31.95 14.78
C CYS A 10 -26.76 -33.46 14.72
N PRO A 11 -26.24 -34.18 13.70
CA PRO A 11 -26.54 -35.60 13.50
C PRO A 11 -25.98 -36.51 14.59
N CYS A 12 -25.09 -36.02 15.46
CA CYS A 12 -24.59 -36.76 16.62
C CYS A 12 -25.63 -36.95 17.74
N GLY A 13 -26.83 -36.37 17.61
CA GLY A 13 -27.91 -36.53 18.58
C GLY A 13 -27.78 -35.63 19.82
N SER A 14 -26.90 -34.63 19.80
CA SER A 14 -26.67 -33.71 20.93
C SER A 14 -27.80 -32.70 21.18
N GLY A 15 -28.75 -32.57 20.25
CA GLY A 15 -29.81 -31.57 20.29
C GLY A 15 -29.36 -30.13 19.98
N LYS A 16 -28.06 -29.90 19.72
CA LYS A 16 -27.49 -28.58 19.36
C LYS A 16 -27.48 -28.37 17.84
N LYS A 17 -27.45 -27.11 17.36
CA LYS A 17 -27.23 -26.78 15.93
C LYS A 17 -25.84 -27.32 15.48
N TYR A 18 -25.72 -27.88 14.28
CA TYR A 18 -24.48 -28.51 13.76
C TYR A 18 -23.25 -27.58 13.88
N LYS A 19 -23.41 -26.29 13.54
CA LYS A 19 -22.36 -25.27 13.69
C LYS A 19 -21.81 -25.07 15.10
N LYS A 20 -22.61 -25.35 16.14
CA LYS A 20 -22.23 -25.23 17.56
C LYS A 20 -21.83 -26.57 18.18
N CYS A 21 -21.67 -27.61 17.37
CA CYS A 21 -21.38 -28.96 17.85
C CYS A 21 -20.27 -29.62 17.04
N CYS A 22 -20.60 -30.33 15.95
CA CYS A 22 -19.61 -31.13 15.21
C CYS A 22 -18.87 -30.35 14.12
N LEU A 23 -19.36 -29.17 13.70
CA LEU A 23 -18.77 -28.43 12.57
C LEU A 23 -17.27 -28.12 12.75
N ALA A 24 -16.86 -27.62 13.92
CA ALA A 24 -15.45 -27.27 14.16
C ALA A 24 -14.53 -28.50 14.16
N GLU A 25 -15.05 -29.67 14.54
CA GLU A 25 -14.30 -30.93 14.51
C GLU A 25 -14.22 -31.48 13.08
N ASP A 26 -15.32 -31.40 12.34
CA ASP A 26 -15.35 -31.80 10.93
C ASP A 26 -14.47 -30.88 10.05
N GLU A 27 -14.40 -29.59 10.35
CA GLU A 27 -13.49 -28.62 9.72
C GLU A 27 -12.02 -28.94 10.04
N LYS A 28 -11.69 -29.29 11.29
CA LYS A 28 -10.34 -29.75 11.67
C LYS A 28 -9.94 -31.04 10.94
N ILE A 29 -10.86 -32.01 10.84
CA ILE A 29 -10.62 -33.25 10.11
C ILE A 29 -10.42 -32.97 8.60
N ALA A 30 -11.18 -32.03 8.04
CA ALA A 30 -11.02 -31.61 6.65
C ALA A 30 -9.66 -30.94 6.39
N LEU A 31 -9.23 -30.05 7.28
CA LEU A 31 -7.92 -29.40 7.21
C LEU A 31 -6.78 -30.41 7.34
N GLN A 32 -6.90 -31.38 8.25
CA GLN A 32 -5.91 -32.46 8.39
C GLN A 32 -5.82 -33.33 7.12
N LYS A 33 -6.94 -33.60 6.46
CA LYS A 33 -6.96 -34.33 5.18
C LYS A 33 -6.36 -33.55 4.01
N LEU A 34 -6.35 -32.21 4.06
CA LEU A 34 -5.68 -31.35 3.07
C LEU A 34 -4.17 -31.28 3.30
N SER A 35 -3.70 -31.52 4.53
CA SER A 35 -2.28 -31.50 4.88
C SER A 35 -1.54 -32.82 4.66
N ASP A 36 -2.17 -33.86 4.11
CA ASP A 36 -1.52 -35.16 3.87
C ASP A 36 -0.62 -35.09 2.61
N PRO A 37 0.73 -35.13 2.76
CA PRO A 37 1.67 -34.92 1.66
C PRO A 37 1.73 -36.07 0.65
N ASN A 38 0.96 -37.15 0.83
CA ASN A 38 0.97 -38.32 -0.05
C ASN A 38 -0.13 -38.35 -1.12
N ARG A 39 -0.89 -37.27 -1.33
CA ARG A 39 -1.91 -37.24 -2.40
C ARG A 39 -1.30 -36.82 -3.74
N ALA A 40 -0.68 -37.80 -4.40
CA ALA A 40 -0.21 -37.68 -5.78
C ALA A 40 -1.36 -37.46 -6.78
N SER A 41 -1.05 -36.60 -7.77
CA SER A 41 -1.74 -36.24 -9.02
C SER A 41 -3.02 -37.00 -9.40
N TYR A 42 -4.13 -36.25 -9.54
CA TYR A 42 -5.10 -36.49 -10.60
C TYR A 42 -5.56 -35.15 -11.17
N ASP A 43 -5.32 -34.98 -12.47
CA ASP A 43 -5.95 -33.99 -13.33
C ASP A 43 -7.47 -34.23 -13.32
N GLU A 44 -8.24 -33.33 -12.71
CA GLU A 44 -9.66 -33.18 -13.03
C GLU A 44 -9.96 -31.74 -13.43
N PRO A 45 -10.75 -31.53 -14.50
CA PRO A 45 -11.09 -30.21 -14.99
C PRO A 45 -12.02 -29.49 -14.00
N PHE A 46 -11.74 -28.22 -13.75
CA PHE A 46 -12.57 -27.33 -12.94
C PHE A 46 -14.04 -27.42 -13.37
N PRO A 47 -14.97 -27.74 -12.45
CA PRO A 47 -16.38 -27.58 -12.74
C PRO A 47 -16.71 -26.09 -12.85
N ASP A 48 -17.30 -25.77 -13.99
CA ASP A 48 -17.98 -24.52 -14.33
C ASP A 48 -18.97 -24.13 -13.21
N ASN A 49 -18.56 -23.20 -12.34
CA ASN A 49 -19.43 -22.63 -11.32
C ASN A 49 -20.11 -21.37 -11.85
N GLY A 50 -21.10 -21.58 -12.71
CA GLY A 50 -22.16 -20.62 -13.00
C GLY A 50 -23.10 -20.39 -11.81
N LEU A 51 -22.57 -19.88 -10.70
CA LEU A 51 -23.31 -19.53 -9.48
C LEU A 51 -22.90 -18.15 -8.96
N PHE A 52 -23.01 -17.13 -9.82
CA PHE A 52 -23.11 -15.73 -9.38
C PHE A 52 -24.24 -15.05 -10.15
N GLU A 53 -25.45 -15.55 -9.95
CA GLU A 53 -26.67 -14.84 -10.29
C GLU A 53 -27.82 -15.47 -9.50
N ASN A 54 -28.09 -14.92 -8.31
CA ASN A 54 -29.45 -14.72 -7.83
C ASN A 54 -29.44 -13.84 -6.58
N SER A 55 -29.90 -12.60 -6.80
CA SER A 55 -30.78 -11.84 -5.92
C SER A 55 -30.50 -11.91 -4.41
N MET A 56 -29.91 -10.83 -3.90
CA MET A 56 -30.22 -10.35 -2.56
C MET A 56 -31.73 -10.15 -2.43
N SER A 57 -32.38 -11.07 -1.73
CA SER A 57 -33.61 -10.81 -1.00
C SER A 57 -33.25 -10.79 0.47
N GLY A 58 -33.64 -9.71 1.15
CA GLY A 58 -33.39 -9.48 2.56
C GLY A 58 -34.06 -10.49 3.49
N ASP A 59 -33.83 -10.20 4.77
CA ASP A 59 -34.36 -10.87 5.97
C ASP A 59 -33.70 -12.21 6.32
N ASP A 60 -32.71 -12.14 7.22
CA ASP A 60 -32.77 -12.79 8.55
C ASP A 60 -31.40 -12.74 9.26
N PHE A 61 -31.09 -11.58 9.87
CA PHE A 61 -30.11 -11.53 10.96
C PHE A 61 -30.83 -11.89 12.27
N GLU A 62 -30.54 -13.10 12.78
CA GLU A 62 -31.01 -13.58 14.09
C GLU A 62 -30.36 -12.69 15.19
N GLN A 63 -31.10 -11.68 15.68
CA GLN A 63 -30.70 -10.77 16.79
C GLN A 63 -30.27 -11.57 18.03
N VAL A 64 -29.05 -11.31 18.52
CA VAL A 64 -28.63 -11.69 19.88
C VAL A 64 -29.06 -10.57 20.81
N SER A 65 -30.11 -10.81 21.59
CA SER A 65 -30.68 -9.85 22.54
C SER A 65 -29.80 -9.67 23.78
N GLU A 66 -28.80 -8.79 23.71
CA GLU A 66 -28.42 -7.98 24.86
C GLU A 66 -29.36 -6.76 24.90
N PRO A 67 -29.57 -6.08 26.05
CA PRO A 67 -30.34 -4.86 26.06
C PRO A 67 -29.61 -3.81 25.23
N GLU A 68 -29.94 -3.72 23.94
CA GLU A 68 -29.47 -2.65 23.06
C GLU A 68 -29.79 -1.32 23.74
N ASN A 69 -28.75 -0.52 23.97
CA ASN A 69 -28.89 0.79 24.57
C ASN A 69 -29.84 1.62 23.69
N GLU A 70 -30.90 2.20 24.28
CA GLU A 70 -31.93 2.94 23.52
C GLU A 70 -31.32 4.04 22.63
N ASN A 71 -30.21 4.66 23.06
CA ASN A 71 -29.51 5.66 22.27
C ASN A 71 -28.78 5.06 21.06
N VAL A 72 -28.22 3.85 21.18
CA VAL A 72 -27.60 3.11 20.08
C VAL A 72 -28.66 2.66 19.09
N THR A 73 -29.78 2.09 19.56
CA THR A 73 -30.91 1.73 18.69
C THR A 73 -31.42 2.96 17.94
N ARG A 74 -31.54 4.11 18.62
CA ARG A 74 -31.96 5.37 17.99
C ARG A 74 -30.97 5.88 16.96
N LEU A 75 -29.66 5.78 17.22
CA LEU A 75 -28.63 6.12 16.25
C LEU A 75 -28.84 5.34 14.94
N TRP A 76 -28.91 4.01 15.03
CA TRP A 76 -29.05 3.16 13.86
C TRP A 76 -30.39 3.31 13.15
N LEU A 77 -31.49 3.59 13.86
CA LEU A 77 -32.76 3.94 13.23
C LEU A 77 -32.65 5.19 12.36
N VAL A 78 -31.86 6.19 12.78
CA VAL A 78 -31.61 7.39 11.96
C VAL A 78 -30.70 7.04 10.78
N LEU A 79 -29.55 6.41 11.02
CA LEU A 79 -28.59 6.08 9.96
C LEU A 79 -29.19 5.17 8.88
N ASN A 80 -29.93 4.13 9.25
CA ASN A 80 -30.59 3.22 8.31
C ASN A 80 -31.72 3.87 7.51
N SER A 81 -32.15 5.08 7.88
CA SER A 81 -33.16 5.85 7.14
C SER A 81 -32.56 6.83 6.13
N LEU A 82 -31.23 7.00 6.13
CA LEU A 82 -30.51 7.91 5.23
C LEU A 82 -30.26 7.24 3.87
N ASP A 83 -30.30 8.05 2.81
CA ASP A 83 -30.03 7.61 1.44
C ASP A 83 -28.59 7.98 1.05
N TYR A 84 -27.73 6.99 0.82
CA TYR A 84 -26.34 7.22 0.38
C TYR A 84 -26.23 7.17 -1.15
N PRO A 85 -25.41 8.04 -1.78
CA PRO A 85 -24.49 9.03 -1.18
C PRO A 85 -25.12 10.42 -0.89
N GLU A 86 -26.43 10.61 -1.02
CA GLU A 86 -27.09 11.91 -0.95
C GLU A 86 -27.03 12.53 0.46
N ASP A 87 -27.19 11.70 1.49
CA ASP A 87 -27.32 12.11 2.89
C ASP A 87 -26.01 12.05 3.71
N THR A 88 -24.84 11.94 3.05
CA THR A 88 -23.52 11.87 3.72
C THR A 88 -23.32 12.92 4.81
N PHE A 89 -23.68 14.20 4.55
CA PHE A 89 -23.50 15.26 5.54
C PHE A 89 -24.47 15.14 6.73
N LYS A 90 -25.65 14.54 6.52
CA LYS A 90 -26.57 14.23 7.61
C LYS A 90 -26.05 13.06 8.44
N SER A 91 -25.50 12.03 7.81
CA SER A 91 -24.83 10.93 8.53
C SER A 91 -23.68 11.48 9.37
N LEU A 92 -22.78 12.26 8.76
CA LEU A 92 -21.66 12.89 9.46
C LEU A 92 -22.13 13.67 10.69
N SER A 93 -23.13 14.54 10.52
CA SER A 93 -23.71 15.32 11.61
C SER A 93 -24.32 14.43 12.71
N THR A 94 -24.95 13.32 12.33
CA THR A 94 -25.57 12.36 13.26
C THR A 94 -24.51 11.63 14.07
N VAL A 95 -23.49 11.09 13.41
CA VAL A 95 -22.36 10.38 14.04
C VAL A 95 -21.55 11.31 14.94
N ASP A 96 -21.20 12.50 14.47
CA ASP A 96 -20.46 13.50 15.25
C ASP A 96 -21.24 13.94 16.52
N THR A 97 -22.56 14.13 16.39
CA THR A 97 -23.42 14.45 17.53
C THR A 97 -23.48 13.28 18.52
N PHE A 98 -23.57 12.05 18.04
CA PHE A 98 -23.59 10.85 18.88
C PHE A 98 -22.30 10.72 19.68
N ILE A 99 -21.13 10.80 19.04
CA ILE A 99 -19.81 10.74 19.70
C ILE A 99 -19.67 11.79 20.80
N LYS A 100 -20.17 13.00 20.57
CA LYS A 100 -20.11 14.11 21.54
C LYS A 100 -21.09 13.94 22.69
N THR A 101 -22.24 13.31 22.45
CA THR A 101 -23.33 13.20 23.43
C THR A 101 -23.21 11.94 24.28
N PHE A 102 -22.73 10.84 23.69
CA PHE A 102 -22.65 9.52 24.28
C PHE A 102 -21.29 8.85 24.05
N PRO A 103 -20.18 9.48 24.48
CA PRO A 103 -18.83 8.97 24.24
C PRO A 103 -18.62 7.54 24.76
N GLU A 104 -19.25 7.19 25.87
CA GLU A 104 -19.18 5.86 26.48
C GLU A 104 -19.85 4.76 25.65
N LEU A 105 -20.73 5.13 24.71
CA LEU A 105 -21.46 4.18 23.86
C LEU A 105 -20.82 4.00 22.48
N VAL A 106 -19.74 4.72 22.19
CA VAL A 106 -19.11 4.68 20.85
C VAL A 106 -18.61 3.26 20.51
N ALA A 107 -17.90 2.60 21.42
CA ALA A 107 -17.41 1.24 21.19
C ALA A 107 -18.57 0.23 21.03
N GLU A 108 -19.60 0.34 21.87
CA GLU A 108 -20.79 -0.53 21.82
C GLU A 108 -21.68 -0.30 20.59
N SER A 109 -21.58 0.89 19.99
CA SER A 109 -22.44 1.27 18.87
C SER A 109 -22.03 0.65 17.53
N CYS A 110 -20.84 0.05 17.42
CA CYS A 110 -20.30 -0.48 16.16
C CYS A 110 -20.27 0.54 15.01
N ILE A 111 -20.10 1.85 15.31
CA ILE A 111 -20.08 2.90 14.28
C ILE A 111 -18.85 2.88 13.37
N ILE A 112 -17.89 1.97 13.59
CA ILE A 112 -16.67 1.88 12.79
C ILE A 112 -16.99 1.68 11.30
N ASP A 113 -17.95 0.82 10.96
CA ASP A 113 -18.38 0.60 9.58
C ASP A 113 -18.93 1.89 8.96
N GLU A 114 -19.69 2.66 9.73
CA GLU A 114 -20.22 3.96 9.30
C GLU A 114 -19.10 5.00 9.12
N LEU A 115 -18.05 4.96 9.96
CA LEU A 115 -16.88 5.82 9.77
C LEU A 115 -16.16 5.52 8.45
N PHE A 116 -16.05 4.25 8.05
CA PHE A 116 -15.48 3.87 6.75
C PHE A 116 -16.37 4.33 5.59
N TYR A 117 -17.69 4.19 5.69
CA TYR A 117 -18.60 4.74 4.68
C TYR A 117 -18.50 6.27 4.57
N LEU A 118 -18.39 6.96 5.70
CA LEU A 118 -18.22 8.42 5.72
C LEU A 118 -16.89 8.87 5.10
N GLU A 119 -15.80 8.13 5.32
CA GLU A 119 -14.49 8.39 4.71
C GLU A 119 -14.60 8.46 3.19
N GLU A 120 -15.11 7.39 2.56
CA GLU A 120 -15.30 7.27 1.12
C GLU A 120 -16.21 8.39 0.57
N ASN A 121 -17.37 8.59 1.19
CA ASN A 121 -18.35 9.53 0.68
C ASN A 121 -17.92 11.01 0.83
N LEU A 122 -17.25 11.36 1.93
CA LEU A 122 -16.72 12.72 2.13
C LEU A 122 -15.54 12.99 1.21
N PHE A 123 -14.74 11.98 0.89
CA PHE A 123 -13.71 12.05 -0.13
C PHE A 123 -14.31 12.39 -1.51
N LEU A 124 -15.31 11.62 -1.97
CA LEU A 124 -15.99 11.85 -3.26
C LEU A 124 -16.63 13.24 -3.37
N LYS A 125 -17.02 13.84 -2.25
CA LYS A 125 -17.60 15.18 -2.16
C LYS A 125 -16.56 16.29 -1.92
N ASN A 126 -15.26 16.01 -2.05
CA ASN A 126 -14.15 16.95 -1.78
C ASN A 126 -14.26 17.63 -0.40
N SER A 127 -14.75 16.90 0.60
CA SER A 127 -15.02 17.40 1.96
C SER A 127 -14.25 16.59 3.02
N PHE A 128 -13.07 16.10 2.65
CA PHE A 128 -12.28 15.17 3.46
C PHE A 128 -11.77 15.78 4.78
N ASP A 129 -11.55 17.10 4.82
CA ASP A 129 -11.24 17.81 6.07
C ASP A 129 -12.30 17.58 7.15
N MET A 130 -13.57 17.42 6.76
CA MET A 130 -14.67 17.14 7.69
C MET A 130 -14.55 15.74 8.30
N TYR A 131 -14.09 14.75 7.53
CA TYR A 131 -13.83 13.41 8.04
C TYR A 131 -12.68 13.42 9.07
N THR A 132 -11.58 14.11 8.76
CA THR A 132 -10.49 14.22 9.74
C THR A 132 -10.89 14.98 11.01
N SER A 133 -11.77 15.98 10.89
CA SER A 133 -12.36 16.67 12.04
C SER A 133 -13.26 15.76 12.88
N LEU A 134 -13.95 14.81 12.24
CA LEU A 134 -14.72 13.77 12.94
C LEU A 134 -13.78 12.86 13.75
N LEU A 135 -12.69 12.38 13.14
CA LEU A 135 -11.70 11.55 13.82
C LEU A 135 -11.01 12.28 14.99
N GLU A 136 -10.71 13.57 14.83
CA GLU A 136 -10.23 14.41 15.94
C GLU A 136 -11.24 14.49 17.09
N ASN A 137 -12.56 14.47 16.80
CA ASN A 137 -13.59 14.39 17.83
C ASN A 137 -13.68 13.00 18.46
N VAL A 138 -13.51 11.92 17.68
CA VAL A 138 -13.43 10.55 18.23
C VAL A 138 -12.26 10.45 19.21
N GLU A 139 -11.06 10.89 18.82
CA GLU A 139 -9.86 10.91 19.67
C GLU A 139 -10.10 11.65 20.98
N LYS A 140 -10.81 12.78 20.92
CA LYS A 140 -11.08 13.64 22.08
C LYS A 140 -12.18 13.11 22.99
N CYS A 141 -13.26 12.60 22.42
CA CYS A 141 -14.47 12.23 23.16
C CYS A 141 -14.47 10.75 23.58
N ALA A 142 -13.93 9.86 22.75
CA ALA A 142 -13.89 8.41 22.97
C ALA A 142 -12.45 7.87 22.77
N PRO A 143 -11.48 8.27 23.63
CA PRO A 143 -10.06 7.96 23.42
C PRO A 143 -9.73 6.47 23.50
N GLU A 144 -10.49 5.67 24.27
CA GLU A 144 -10.29 4.21 24.35
C GLU A 144 -10.60 3.57 22.99
N PHE A 145 -11.80 3.82 22.45
CA PHE A 145 -12.18 3.38 21.10
C PHE A 145 -11.21 3.88 20.03
N TYR A 146 -10.78 5.15 20.11
CA TYR A 146 -9.78 5.67 19.18
C TYR A 146 -8.46 4.89 19.23
N ASN A 147 -7.97 4.59 20.43
CA ASN A 147 -6.69 3.90 20.59
C ASN A 147 -6.76 2.43 20.18
N ASP A 148 -7.94 1.80 20.28
CA ASP A 148 -8.13 0.41 19.80
C ASP A 148 -8.10 0.33 18.26
N GLU A 149 -8.52 1.41 17.58
CA GLU A 149 -8.68 1.47 16.12
C GLU A 149 -7.74 2.52 15.46
N PHE A 150 -6.68 2.93 16.16
CA PHE A 150 -5.90 4.11 15.77
C PHE A 150 -5.21 3.95 14.41
N ASP A 151 -4.85 2.72 14.04
CA ASP A 151 -4.11 2.44 12.83
C ASP A 151 -4.96 2.71 11.59
N TRP A 152 -6.28 2.45 11.69
CA TRP A 152 -7.28 2.83 10.71
C TRP A 152 -7.59 4.33 10.69
N PHE A 153 -7.52 5.02 11.84
CA PHE A 153 -7.86 6.44 11.93
C PHE A 153 -6.69 7.40 11.63
N ASP A 154 -5.46 7.05 11.98
CA ASP A 154 -4.30 7.92 11.79
C ASP A 154 -3.84 7.95 10.32
N LEU A 155 -4.03 6.88 9.54
CA LEU A 155 -3.66 6.86 8.12
C LEU A 155 -4.45 7.89 7.27
N PRO A 156 -5.79 7.98 7.35
CA PRO A 156 -6.58 9.04 6.73
C PRO A 156 -6.14 10.45 7.17
N ARG A 157 -5.85 10.63 8.48
CA ARG A 157 -5.37 11.92 9.01
C ARG A 157 -3.99 12.29 8.47
N LEU A 158 -3.08 11.33 8.34
CA LEU A 158 -1.76 11.52 7.72
C LEU A 158 -1.90 11.96 6.27
N ARG A 159 -2.76 11.29 5.49
CA ARG A 159 -3.05 11.69 4.10
C ARG A 159 -3.56 13.13 4.03
N ASN A 160 -4.49 13.51 4.89
CA ASN A 160 -5.00 14.88 4.90
C ASN A 160 -3.94 15.91 5.31
N ALA A 161 -3.13 15.59 6.32
CA ALA A 161 -2.07 16.47 6.78
C ALA A 161 -1.04 16.74 5.68
N ILE A 162 -0.61 15.68 4.98
CA ILE A 162 0.32 15.78 3.86
C ILE A 162 -0.31 16.58 2.71
N ALA A 163 -1.56 16.31 2.35
CA ALA A 163 -2.26 17.03 1.27
C ALA A 163 -2.40 18.54 1.53
N ASN A 164 -2.69 18.89 2.78
CA ASN A 164 -2.82 20.27 3.23
C ASN A 164 -1.49 20.90 3.68
N LYS A 165 -0.36 20.21 3.50
CA LYS A 165 0.99 20.64 3.90
C LYS A 165 1.11 21.00 5.40
N GLN A 166 0.35 20.32 6.25
CA GLN A 166 0.36 20.44 7.71
C GLN A 166 1.41 19.51 8.32
N ILE A 167 2.69 19.79 8.02
CA ILE A 167 3.83 18.94 8.41
C ILE A 167 3.92 18.75 9.92
N GLU A 168 3.52 19.75 10.70
CA GLU A 168 3.49 19.71 12.16
C GLU A 168 2.57 18.64 12.74
N LYS A 169 1.58 18.16 11.96
CA LYS A 169 0.66 17.09 12.38
C LYS A 169 1.20 15.68 12.13
N ILE A 170 2.24 15.53 11.30
CA ILE A 170 2.70 14.22 10.84
C ILE A 170 3.34 13.42 11.97
N GLU A 171 4.35 14.00 12.64
CA GLU A 171 5.11 13.29 13.67
C GLU A 171 4.22 12.75 14.82
N PRO A 172 3.27 13.52 15.39
CA PRO A 172 2.35 12.99 16.40
C PRO A 172 1.54 11.76 15.96
N LEU A 173 1.16 11.69 14.68
CA LEU A 173 0.42 10.56 14.12
C LEU A 173 1.33 9.33 13.94
N LEU A 174 2.61 9.53 13.60
CA LEU A 174 3.58 8.44 13.45
C LEU A 174 3.99 7.81 14.80
N GLU A 175 3.90 8.54 15.91
CA GLU A 175 4.32 8.06 17.24
C GLU A 175 3.60 6.78 17.69
N ARG A 176 2.35 6.55 17.28
CA ARG A 176 1.63 5.32 17.65
C ARG A 176 2.17 4.11 16.89
N PHE A 177 2.42 4.25 15.59
CA PHE A 177 3.04 3.21 14.76
C PHE A 177 4.47 2.88 15.20
N LYS A 178 5.22 3.87 15.71
CA LYS A 178 6.55 3.63 16.31
C LYS A 178 6.49 2.78 17.58
N LYS A 179 5.40 2.87 18.36
CA LYS A 179 5.23 2.14 19.62
C LYS A 179 4.78 0.71 19.41
N ASP A 180 3.97 0.45 18.39
CA ASP A 180 3.46 -0.89 18.09
C ASP A 180 3.54 -1.25 16.60
N PRO A 181 4.77 -1.35 16.04
CA PRO A 181 4.96 -1.57 14.61
C PRO A 181 4.56 -2.98 14.14
N VAL A 182 4.57 -3.97 15.05
CA VAL A 182 4.30 -5.38 14.70
C VAL A 182 2.81 -5.61 14.45
N THR A 183 1.93 -5.09 15.30
CA THR A 183 0.47 -5.26 15.14
C THR A 183 -0.06 -4.42 13.97
N THR A 184 0.59 -3.28 13.71
CA THR A 184 0.21 -2.31 12.67
C THR A 184 0.96 -2.48 11.35
N VAL A 185 1.63 -3.61 11.12
CA VAL A 185 2.57 -3.81 10.01
C VAL A 185 1.96 -3.49 8.63
N ASP A 186 0.69 -3.85 8.40
CA ASP A 186 0.00 -3.60 7.13
C ASP A 186 -0.18 -2.10 6.87
N ASN A 187 -0.65 -1.36 7.88
CA ASN A 187 -0.81 0.09 7.81
C ASN A 187 0.55 0.82 7.78
N LEU A 188 1.55 0.28 8.48
CA LEU A 188 2.92 0.81 8.46
C LEU A 188 3.55 0.74 7.06
N ASN A 189 3.33 -0.34 6.32
CA ASN A 189 3.79 -0.45 4.92
C ASN A 189 3.15 0.63 4.03
N ASN A 190 1.84 0.87 4.19
CA ASN A 190 1.14 1.94 3.49
C ASN A 190 1.67 3.33 3.86
N ILE A 191 2.00 3.58 5.13
CA ILE A 191 2.57 4.84 5.60
C ILE A 191 3.97 5.06 5.02
N VAL A 192 4.81 4.03 5.01
CA VAL A 192 6.15 4.08 4.42
C VAL A 192 6.08 4.47 2.94
N ALA A 193 5.21 3.81 2.17
CA ALA A 193 4.98 4.14 0.77
C ALA A 193 4.47 5.58 0.60
N LEU A 194 3.56 6.03 1.47
CA LEU A 194 3.03 7.39 1.45
C LEU A 194 4.11 8.45 1.73
N LEU A 195 4.94 8.26 2.76
CA LEU A 195 6.01 9.20 3.12
C LEU A 195 7.08 9.27 2.00
N ALA A 196 7.45 8.12 1.43
CA ALA A 196 8.38 8.05 0.30
C ALA A 196 7.83 8.80 -0.92
N TRP A 197 6.57 8.53 -1.26
CA TRP A 197 5.88 9.22 -2.35
C TRP A 197 5.74 10.73 -2.10
N ALA A 198 5.52 11.15 -0.86
CA ALA A 198 5.36 12.56 -0.48
C ALA A 198 6.69 13.33 -0.40
N GLY A 199 7.84 12.65 -0.47
CA GLY A 199 9.16 13.26 -0.29
C GLY A 199 9.46 13.67 1.15
N LEU A 200 8.87 12.98 2.14
CA LEU A 200 9.08 13.20 3.57
C LEU A 200 10.23 12.33 4.08
N ASP A 201 11.41 12.55 3.52
CA ASP A 201 12.60 11.71 3.71
C ASP A 201 12.98 11.55 5.18
N LYS A 202 12.88 12.64 5.95
CA LYS A 202 13.25 12.67 7.38
C LYS A 202 12.30 11.79 8.18
N GLU A 203 11.00 12.02 8.05
CA GLU A 203 9.95 11.29 8.75
C GLU A 203 9.97 9.80 8.37
N LEU A 204 10.16 9.50 7.09
CA LEU A 204 10.32 8.13 6.58
C LEU A 204 11.51 7.42 7.23
N LEU A 205 12.68 8.07 7.23
CA LEU A 205 13.91 7.46 7.75
C LEU A 205 13.87 7.28 9.27
N GLU A 206 13.30 8.24 10.00
CA GLU A 206 13.11 8.14 11.46
C GLU A 206 12.14 6.99 11.79
N LEU A 207 11.02 6.90 11.07
CA LEU A 207 10.07 5.79 11.22
C LEU A 207 10.75 4.44 10.95
N ALA A 208 11.41 4.30 9.79
CA ALA A 208 12.07 3.06 9.40
C ALA A 208 13.13 2.61 10.44
N LYS A 209 13.96 3.53 10.94
CA LYS A 209 14.99 3.21 11.95
C LYS A 209 14.41 2.73 13.27
N VAL A 210 13.28 3.29 13.69
CA VAL A 210 12.64 2.91 14.96
C VAL A 210 11.90 1.57 14.83
N THR A 211 11.26 1.31 13.69
CA THR A 211 10.38 0.14 13.51
C THR A 211 11.10 -1.10 12.97
N TYR A 212 12.25 -0.95 12.29
CA TYR A 212 12.97 -2.06 11.66
C TYR A 212 13.26 -3.22 12.62
N LYS A 213 13.90 -2.95 13.76
CA LYS A 213 14.32 -4.01 14.68
C LYS A 213 13.14 -4.75 15.31
N PRO A 214 12.11 -4.08 15.84
CA PRO A 214 10.89 -4.76 16.29
C PRO A 214 10.23 -5.65 15.23
N LEU A 215 10.23 -5.21 13.97
CA LEU A 215 9.67 -5.99 12.85
C LEU A 215 10.54 -7.21 12.53
N GLU A 216 11.86 -7.02 12.41
CA GLU A 216 12.81 -8.09 12.09
C GLU A 216 12.87 -9.17 13.17
N ASP A 217 12.80 -8.78 14.44
CA ASP A 217 12.88 -9.70 15.58
C ASP A 217 11.54 -10.45 15.83
N SER A 218 10.48 -10.17 15.06
CA SER A 218 9.12 -10.69 15.29
C SER A 218 8.81 -11.93 14.44
N ASP A 219 8.40 -13.02 15.08
CA ASP A 219 7.91 -14.23 14.39
C ASP A 219 6.59 -14.01 13.62
N ASN A 220 5.88 -12.91 13.88
CA ASN A 220 4.60 -12.58 13.22
C ASN A 220 4.77 -11.74 11.95
N VAL A 221 6.00 -11.28 11.65
CA VAL A 221 6.29 -10.45 10.49
C VAL A 221 7.10 -11.27 9.51
N TRP A 222 6.57 -11.48 8.31
CA TRP A 222 7.25 -12.27 7.28
C TRP A 222 8.41 -11.51 6.65
N ASP A 223 8.26 -10.19 6.45
CA ASP A 223 9.23 -9.38 5.74
C ASP A 223 9.29 -7.95 6.30
N SER A 224 10.46 -7.54 6.79
CA SER A 224 10.76 -6.18 7.24
C SER A 224 11.41 -5.32 6.15
N SER A 225 11.60 -5.87 4.94
CA SER A 225 12.36 -5.22 3.86
C SER A 225 11.77 -3.88 3.44
N PHE A 226 10.45 -3.71 3.55
CA PHE A 226 9.78 -2.46 3.22
C PHE A 226 10.26 -1.27 4.07
N VAL A 227 10.78 -1.48 5.29
CA VAL A 227 11.47 -0.44 6.07
C VAL A 227 12.99 -0.50 5.93
N SER A 228 13.59 -1.70 5.95
CA SER A 228 15.05 -1.83 5.92
C SER A 228 15.65 -1.32 4.62
N ASN A 229 14.94 -1.44 3.50
CA ASN A 229 15.35 -0.93 2.19
C ASN A 229 15.58 0.59 2.22
N TRP A 230 14.80 1.35 3.01
CA TRP A 230 14.98 2.80 3.13
C TRP A 230 16.19 3.18 3.98
N ILE A 231 16.48 2.42 5.05
CA ILE A 231 17.70 2.60 5.85
C ILE A 231 18.92 2.29 4.99
N TYR A 232 18.86 1.19 4.25
CA TYR A 232 19.90 0.78 3.32
C TYR A 232 20.12 1.84 2.22
N PHE A 233 19.05 2.35 1.62
CA PHE A 233 19.10 3.38 0.59
C PHE A 233 19.67 4.70 1.12
N ASP A 234 19.31 5.12 2.35
CA ASP A 234 19.90 6.27 3.04
C ASP A 234 21.43 6.15 3.13
N ILE A 235 21.91 5.01 3.63
CA ILE A 235 23.35 4.71 3.77
C ILE A 235 24.04 4.82 2.41
N LEU A 236 23.43 4.25 1.37
CA LEU A 236 23.98 4.24 0.02
C LEU A 236 24.06 5.65 -0.58
N VAL A 237 22.95 6.40 -0.61
CA VAL A 237 22.89 7.73 -1.23
C VAL A 237 23.74 8.74 -0.44
N SER A 238 23.67 8.73 0.89
CA SER A 238 24.47 9.63 1.73
C SER A 238 25.97 9.37 1.57
N THR A 239 26.38 8.10 1.48
CA THR A 239 27.79 7.73 1.31
C THR A 239 28.28 8.03 -0.11
N ALA A 240 27.48 7.71 -1.13
CA ALA A 240 27.80 7.99 -2.52
C ALA A 240 27.93 9.51 -2.79
N GLY A 241 27.14 10.34 -2.10
CA GLY A 241 27.21 11.80 -2.17
C GLY A 241 28.48 12.43 -1.58
N THR A 242 29.32 11.67 -0.87
CA THR A 242 30.60 12.18 -0.36
C THR A 242 31.67 12.28 -1.46
N SER A 243 32.78 12.97 -1.17
CA SER A 243 33.97 13.01 -2.05
C SER A 243 34.95 11.85 -1.82
N LEU A 244 34.60 10.86 -0.99
CA LEU A 244 35.48 9.74 -0.67
C LEU A 244 35.74 8.85 -1.89
N PRO A 245 36.93 8.24 -2.03
CA PRO A 245 37.18 7.22 -3.05
C PRO A 245 36.17 6.06 -2.96
N VAL A 246 35.86 5.44 -4.09
CA VAL A 246 34.84 4.35 -4.15
C VAL A 246 35.12 3.24 -3.15
N ASP A 247 36.37 2.80 -3.00
CA ASP A 247 36.74 1.75 -2.03
C ASP A 247 36.51 2.15 -0.57
N GLU A 248 36.61 3.44 -0.25
CA GLU A 248 36.31 3.96 1.09
C GLU A 248 34.81 4.08 1.32
N CYS A 249 34.04 4.46 0.28
CA CYS A 249 32.58 4.40 0.31
C CYS A 249 32.09 2.98 0.57
N LEU A 250 32.66 1.98 -0.11
CA LEU A 250 32.31 0.57 0.10
C LEU A 250 32.51 0.15 1.57
N ARG A 251 33.69 0.44 2.14
CA ARG A 251 33.97 0.14 3.56
C ARG A 251 32.99 0.83 4.50
N ARG A 252 32.63 2.07 4.21
CA ARG A 252 31.67 2.83 5.00
C ARG A 252 30.26 2.25 4.90
N ILE A 253 29.81 1.86 3.71
CA ILE A 253 28.51 1.19 3.52
C ILE A 253 28.49 -0.12 4.29
N GLU A 254 29.50 -0.99 4.11
CA GLU A 254 29.62 -2.28 4.82
C GLU A 254 29.56 -2.08 6.36
N HIS A 255 30.27 -1.06 6.87
CA HIS A 255 30.25 -0.72 8.29
C HIS A 255 28.87 -0.27 8.78
N LEU A 256 28.25 0.71 8.10
CA LEU A 256 26.96 1.26 8.50
C LEU A 256 25.83 0.23 8.34
N VAL A 257 25.86 -0.56 7.27
CA VAL A 257 24.91 -1.66 7.08
C VAL A 257 25.04 -2.67 8.21
N SER A 258 26.25 -3.06 8.61
CA SER A 258 26.46 -3.96 9.75
C SER A 258 25.99 -3.37 11.09
N GLU A 259 26.06 -2.04 11.23
CA GLU A 259 25.67 -1.33 12.45
C GLU A 259 24.14 -1.20 12.56
N PHE A 260 23.48 -0.87 11.46
CA PHE A 260 22.04 -0.53 11.45
C PHE A 260 21.13 -1.67 10.98
N LEU A 261 21.65 -2.65 10.24
CA LEU A 261 20.89 -3.75 9.66
C LEU A 261 21.51 -5.09 10.07
N TYR A 262 20.68 -6.10 10.33
CA TYR A 262 21.13 -7.46 10.68
C TYR A 262 21.58 -8.28 9.46
N LEU A 263 22.19 -7.64 8.46
CA LEU A 263 22.67 -8.34 7.28
C LEU A 263 23.96 -9.10 7.61
N SER A 264 24.01 -10.38 7.28
CA SER A 264 25.18 -11.22 7.52
C SER A 264 26.38 -10.73 6.70
N GLN A 265 27.59 -11.00 7.20
CA GLN A 265 28.82 -10.64 6.48
C GLN A 265 28.88 -11.28 5.08
N THR A 266 28.29 -12.46 4.91
CA THR A 266 28.21 -13.17 3.62
C THR A 266 27.34 -12.41 2.62
N GLU A 267 26.19 -11.90 3.06
CA GLU A 267 25.28 -11.11 2.21
C GLU A 267 25.91 -9.77 1.82
N GLN A 268 26.63 -9.13 2.74
CA GLN A 268 27.35 -7.88 2.45
C GLN A 268 28.44 -8.08 1.39
N VAL A 269 29.22 -9.16 1.49
CA VAL A 269 30.26 -9.48 0.48
C VAL A 269 29.64 -9.77 -0.88
N ALA A 270 28.50 -10.47 -0.92
CA ALA A 270 27.78 -10.75 -2.17
C ALA A 270 27.28 -9.47 -2.87
N ASN A 271 26.98 -8.41 -2.11
CA ASN A 271 26.45 -7.15 -2.61
C ASN A 271 27.53 -6.10 -2.93
N ARG A 272 28.81 -6.41 -2.77
CA ARG A 272 29.89 -5.42 -2.94
C ARG A 272 29.98 -4.84 -4.36
N ASP A 273 29.80 -5.67 -5.37
CA ASP A 273 29.76 -5.23 -6.77
C ASP A 273 28.51 -4.37 -7.05
N TYR A 274 27.38 -4.72 -6.43
CA TYR A 274 26.17 -3.90 -6.46
C TYR A 274 26.47 -2.50 -5.88
N TYR A 275 27.07 -2.43 -4.68
CA TYR A 275 27.37 -1.13 -4.03
C TYR A 275 28.29 -0.28 -4.90
N LYS A 276 29.32 -0.91 -5.47
CA LYS A 276 30.28 -0.24 -6.35
C LYS A 276 29.57 0.37 -7.55
N ASN A 277 28.72 -0.42 -8.22
CA ASN A 277 27.96 0.03 -9.37
C ASN A 277 27.01 1.18 -9.01
N ALA A 278 26.27 1.06 -7.90
CA ALA A 278 25.38 2.13 -7.45
C ALA A 278 26.14 3.44 -7.17
N ILE A 279 27.28 3.39 -6.47
CA ILE A 279 28.12 4.59 -6.21
C ILE A 279 28.56 5.23 -7.52
N THR A 280 29.06 4.42 -8.46
CA THR A 280 29.50 4.91 -9.77
C THR A 280 28.32 5.55 -10.52
N MET A 281 27.17 4.88 -10.60
CA MET A 281 25.99 5.40 -11.29
C MET A 281 25.47 6.71 -10.67
N LEU A 282 25.51 6.84 -9.33
CA LEU A 282 25.11 8.04 -8.62
C LEU A 282 26.04 9.23 -8.89
N ARG A 283 27.35 8.98 -9.04
CA ARG A 283 28.37 10.03 -9.23
C ARG A 283 28.61 10.41 -10.69
N GLU A 284 28.46 9.46 -11.59
CA GLU A 284 28.83 9.58 -12.99
C GLU A 284 27.58 9.50 -13.87
N ASP A 285 27.56 10.29 -14.94
CA ASP A 285 26.54 10.17 -15.97
C ASP A 285 26.92 9.02 -16.91
N HIS A 286 26.22 7.89 -16.80
CA HIS A 286 26.39 6.75 -17.69
C HIS A 286 25.15 6.56 -18.54
N PHE A 287 25.32 6.57 -19.85
CA PHE A 287 24.24 6.34 -20.81
C PHE A 287 24.63 5.19 -21.74
N GLU A 288 24.75 3.99 -21.18
CA GLU A 288 24.89 2.77 -21.97
C GLU A 288 23.53 2.08 -22.11
N TRP A 289 22.97 2.19 -23.31
CA TRP A 289 21.65 1.66 -23.66
C TRP A 289 21.71 0.34 -24.43
N ASP A 290 22.88 0.00 -24.96
CA ASP A 290 23.07 -1.19 -25.78
C ASP A 290 23.45 -2.36 -24.87
N CYS A 291 22.45 -2.96 -24.21
CA CYS A 291 22.63 -4.24 -23.53
C CYS A 291 22.36 -5.38 -24.52
N PRO A 292 23.37 -6.19 -24.88
CA PRO A 292 23.16 -7.35 -25.74
C PRO A 292 22.47 -8.46 -24.93
N PHE A 293 21.15 -8.44 -24.81
CA PHE A 293 20.42 -9.50 -24.10
C PHE A 293 20.68 -10.87 -24.74
N GLY A 294 21.05 -11.84 -23.90
CA GLY A 294 21.16 -13.25 -24.20
C GLY A 294 20.77 -14.18 -23.03
N LYS A 295 20.70 -13.67 -21.78
CA LYS A 295 20.33 -14.44 -20.56
C LYS A 295 19.54 -13.61 -19.52
N ASP A 296 18.76 -14.27 -18.66
CA ASP A 296 17.95 -13.63 -17.59
C ASP A 296 18.75 -12.71 -16.65
N ARG A 297 20.00 -13.07 -16.35
CA ARG A 297 20.89 -12.26 -15.50
C ARG A 297 21.22 -10.90 -16.13
N GLU A 298 21.44 -10.88 -17.44
CA GLU A 298 21.72 -9.65 -18.20
C GLU A 298 20.49 -8.73 -18.26
N PHE A 299 19.28 -9.30 -18.13
CA PHE A 299 18.03 -8.55 -18.05
C PHE A 299 17.89 -7.83 -16.70
N HIS A 300 18.14 -8.52 -15.59
CA HIS A 300 18.08 -7.91 -14.26
C HIS A 300 19.13 -6.81 -14.09
N GLU A 301 20.39 -7.07 -14.50
CA GLU A 301 21.47 -6.09 -14.46
C GLU A 301 21.16 -4.85 -15.32
N PHE A 302 20.49 -5.02 -16.45
CA PHE A 302 20.06 -3.91 -17.31
C PHE A 302 19.05 -2.99 -16.62
N PHE A 303 17.94 -3.54 -16.09
CA PHE A 303 16.94 -2.70 -15.42
C PHE A 303 17.49 -2.03 -14.18
N TYR A 304 18.37 -2.73 -13.46
CA TYR A 304 19.06 -2.15 -12.34
C TYR A 304 19.88 -0.90 -12.73
N ILE A 305 20.74 -0.99 -13.76
CA ILE A 305 21.53 0.15 -14.24
C ILE A 305 20.62 1.29 -14.73
N MET A 306 19.60 0.93 -15.50
CA MET A 306 18.67 1.91 -16.06
C MET A 306 17.83 2.59 -14.96
N GLY A 307 17.46 1.87 -13.89
CA GLY A 307 16.78 2.41 -12.72
C GLY A 307 17.56 3.55 -12.08
N TRP A 308 18.86 3.39 -11.82
CA TRP A 308 19.70 4.46 -11.26
C TRP A 308 19.75 5.70 -12.16
N GLN A 309 19.88 5.50 -13.47
CA GLN A 309 19.94 6.62 -14.42
C GLN A 309 18.59 7.32 -14.55
N PHE A 310 17.50 6.55 -14.56
CA PHE A 310 16.15 7.07 -14.56
C PHE A 310 15.84 7.83 -13.27
N MET A 311 16.27 7.32 -12.11
CA MET A 311 16.13 8.01 -10.83
C MET A 311 16.85 9.37 -10.85
N LYS A 312 18.12 9.41 -11.30
CA LYS A 312 18.86 10.67 -11.45
C LYS A 312 18.17 11.63 -12.42
N TYR A 313 17.64 11.11 -13.52
CA TYR A 313 16.89 11.90 -14.49
C TYR A 313 15.65 12.53 -13.86
N ILE A 314 14.80 11.73 -13.19
CA ILE A 314 13.58 12.19 -12.53
C ILE A 314 13.95 13.29 -11.53
N LYS A 315 14.91 13.01 -10.65
CA LYS A 315 15.37 13.95 -9.63
C LYS A 315 15.78 15.30 -10.23
N LYS A 316 16.53 15.26 -11.35
CA LYS A 316 16.97 16.47 -12.06
C LYS A 316 15.81 17.18 -12.77
N ALA A 317 14.88 16.44 -13.35
CA ALA A 317 13.77 16.96 -14.13
C ALA A 317 12.66 17.58 -13.27
N THR A 318 12.41 17.02 -12.09
CA THR A 318 11.29 17.43 -11.21
C THR A 318 11.73 18.16 -9.94
N GLY A 319 13.00 18.02 -9.56
CA GLY A 319 13.51 18.58 -8.31
C GLY A 319 13.16 17.77 -7.06
N CYS A 320 12.58 16.57 -7.21
CA CYS A 320 12.23 15.72 -6.08
C CYS A 320 13.45 15.22 -5.28
N THR A 321 13.19 14.58 -4.15
CA THR A 321 14.21 13.91 -3.34
C THR A 321 14.67 12.60 -3.98
N TYR A 322 15.79 12.06 -3.52
CA TYR A 322 16.23 10.73 -3.98
C TYR A 322 15.25 9.63 -3.54
N TYR A 323 14.60 9.78 -2.38
CA TYR A 323 13.64 8.80 -1.87
C TYR A 323 12.39 8.75 -2.72
N GLN A 324 11.85 9.92 -3.07
CA GLN A 324 10.69 10.02 -3.95
C GLN A 324 11.00 9.48 -5.35
N ALA A 325 12.18 9.80 -5.89
CA ALA A 325 12.62 9.27 -7.17
C ALA A 325 12.78 7.74 -7.14
N GLU A 326 13.43 7.19 -6.11
CA GLU A 326 13.61 5.74 -5.92
C GLU A 326 12.27 5.01 -5.80
N PHE A 327 11.34 5.56 -5.01
CA PHE A 327 10.00 4.99 -4.85
C PHE A 327 9.30 4.80 -6.20
N ILE A 328 9.37 5.82 -7.06
CA ILE A 328 8.73 5.84 -8.38
C ILE A 328 9.45 4.91 -9.36
N VAL A 329 10.78 4.87 -9.33
CA VAL A 329 11.55 3.94 -10.16
C VAL A 329 11.26 2.50 -9.78
N ASN A 330 11.10 2.20 -8.48
CA ASN A 330 10.80 0.85 -8.02
C ASN A 330 9.45 0.33 -8.53
N GLN A 331 8.43 1.19 -8.70
CA GLN A 331 7.17 0.77 -9.34
C GLN A 331 7.36 0.23 -10.75
N LEU A 332 8.34 0.77 -11.49
CA LEU A 332 8.67 0.32 -12.83
C LEU A 332 9.50 -0.96 -12.79
N HIS A 333 10.36 -1.13 -11.79
CA HIS A 333 11.07 -2.38 -11.54
C HIS A 333 10.09 -3.52 -11.24
N ASP A 334 9.09 -3.29 -10.39
CA ASP A 334 8.06 -4.27 -10.07
C ASP A 334 7.25 -4.67 -11.31
N TYR A 335 6.89 -3.68 -12.13
CA TYR A 335 6.25 -3.91 -13.43
C TYR A 335 7.09 -4.85 -14.30
N TRP A 336 8.38 -4.58 -14.48
CA TRP A 336 9.24 -5.44 -15.29
C TRP A 336 9.48 -6.80 -14.68
N TYR A 337 9.63 -6.88 -13.36
CA TYR A 337 9.81 -8.14 -12.64
C TYR A 337 8.61 -9.08 -12.85
N ILE A 338 7.39 -8.54 -12.78
CA ILE A 338 6.16 -9.30 -13.04
C ILE A 338 6.04 -9.68 -14.53
N ASN A 339 6.44 -8.78 -15.43
CA ASN A 339 6.35 -9.00 -16.88
C ASN A 339 7.57 -9.71 -17.51
N ARG A 340 8.55 -10.16 -16.70
CA ARG A 340 9.81 -10.80 -17.19
C ARG A 340 9.59 -12.09 -17.98
N LYS A 341 8.43 -12.73 -17.85
CA LYS A 341 8.09 -13.98 -18.55
C LYS A 341 7.70 -13.77 -20.02
N MET A 342 7.63 -12.54 -20.50
CA MET A 342 7.23 -12.27 -21.88
C MET A 342 8.43 -12.41 -22.83
N GLU A 343 8.26 -13.20 -23.89
CA GLU A 343 9.21 -13.33 -24.99
C GLU A 343 9.28 -12.01 -25.79
N TYR A 344 9.96 -11.00 -25.25
CA TYR A 344 10.14 -9.75 -25.97
C TYR A 344 11.20 -9.92 -27.08
N PRO A 345 10.91 -9.54 -28.33
CA PRO A 345 11.99 -9.29 -29.28
C PRO A 345 12.88 -8.17 -28.73
N LYS A 346 14.20 -8.25 -28.92
CA LYS A 346 15.23 -7.37 -28.33
C LYS A 346 15.02 -5.84 -28.49
N ARG A 347 14.04 -5.40 -29.30
CA ARG A 347 13.65 -3.98 -29.50
C ARG A 347 12.35 -3.58 -28.79
N SER A 348 11.69 -4.51 -28.10
CA SER A 348 10.35 -4.37 -27.51
C SER A 348 10.38 -4.31 -25.97
N ILE A 349 11.56 -4.24 -25.35
CA ILE A 349 11.72 -4.19 -23.89
C ILE A 349 11.13 -2.93 -23.24
N TYR A 350 10.95 -1.87 -24.04
CA TYR A 350 10.27 -0.63 -23.63
C TYR A 350 8.79 -0.60 -24.03
N LEU A 351 8.25 -1.71 -24.57
CA LEU A 351 6.87 -1.77 -25.04
C LEU A 351 5.91 -1.88 -23.85
N ILE A 352 5.63 -0.72 -23.28
CA ILE A 352 4.57 -0.49 -22.33
C ILE A 352 3.31 -0.19 -23.15
N THR A 353 2.35 -1.10 -23.14
CA THR A 353 1.07 -0.92 -23.82
C THR A 353 0.01 -0.46 -22.82
N ASN A 354 -1.00 0.23 -23.32
CA ASN A 354 -2.17 0.65 -22.54
C ASN A 354 -2.80 -0.51 -21.75
N GLU A 355 -2.97 -1.67 -22.39
CA GLU A 355 -3.48 -2.89 -21.75
C GLU A 355 -2.62 -3.34 -20.56
N LYS A 356 -1.29 -3.33 -20.71
CA LYS A 356 -0.39 -3.72 -19.62
C LYS A 356 -0.35 -2.70 -18.49
N ILE A 357 -0.45 -1.41 -18.81
CA ILE A 357 -0.58 -0.36 -17.80
C ILE A 357 -1.84 -0.62 -16.98
N GLU A 358 -2.98 -0.87 -17.63
CA GLU A 358 -4.24 -1.16 -16.94
C GLU A 358 -4.16 -2.43 -16.09
N GLN A 359 -3.62 -3.52 -16.66
CA GLN A 359 -3.47 -4.79 -15.95
C GLN A 359 -2.62 -4.61 -14.69
N PHE A 360 -1.46 -3.98 -14.81
CA PHE A 360 -0.57 -3.78 -13.66
C PHE A 360 -1.16 -2.81 -12.65
N THR A 361 -1.69 -1.67 -13.09
CA THR A 361 -2.32 -0.69 -12.19
C THR A 361 -3.50 -1.31 -11.44
N SER A 362 -4.27 -2.21 -12.06
CA SER A 362 -5.38 -2.91 -11.40
C SER A 362 -4.96 -3.91 -10.32
N SER A 363 -3.69 -4.32 -10.31
CA SER A 363 -3.11 -5.18 -9.28
C SER A 363 -2.40 -4.40 -8.17
N LEU A 364 -2.26 -3.08 -8.33
CA LEU A 364 -1.63 -2.21 -7.36
C LEU A 364 -2.69 -1.54 -6.48
N GLU A 365 -2.38 -1.42 -5.19
CA GLU A 365 -3.20 -0.69 -4.24
C GLU A 365 -2.69 0.74 -4.05
N ASN A 366 -3.61 1.64 -3.70
CA ASN A 366 -3.30 2.94 -3.09
C ASN A 366 -2.27 3.77 -3.88
N ILE A 367 -1.23 4.21 -3.18
CA ILE A 367 -0.21 5.14 -3.64
C ILE A 367 0.76 4.49 -4.65
N ASN A 368 0.90 3.17 -4.63
CA ASN A 368 1.75 2.44 -5.57
C ASN A 368 1.22 2.58 -7.00
N ALA A 369 -0.11 2.50 -7.17
CA ALA A 369 -0.74 2.67 -8.47
C ALA A 369 -0.54 4.08 -9.04
N VAL A 370 -0.65 5.12 -8.18
CA VAL A 370 -0.36 6.51 -8.54
C VAL A 370 1.11 6.68 -8.92
N ALA A 371 2.02 6.17 -8.09
CA ALA A 371 3.45 6.25 -8.31
C ALA A 371 3.87 5.50 -9.58
N PHE A 372 3.22 4.38 -9.91
CA PHE A 372 3.43 3.68 -11.16
C PHE A 372 3.05 4.53 -12.37
N LEU A 373 1.87 5.17 -12.36
CA LEU A 373 1.49 6.07 -13.47
C LEU A 373 2.42 7.28 -13.60
N GLN A 374 2.90 7.83 -12.47
CA GLN A 374 3.95 8.86 -12.49
C GLN A 374 5.25 8.30 -13.08
N SER A 375 5.62 7.06 -12.74
CA SER A 375 6.78 6.37 -13.28
C SER A 375 6.68 6.23 -14.79
N ILE A 376 5.54 5.75 -15.32
CA ILE A 376 5.29 5.69 -16.77
C ILE A 376 5.39 7.07 -17.43
N TRP A 377 4.79 8.09 -16.81
CA TRP A 377 4.81 9.44 -17.35
C TRP A 377 6.23 9.98 -17.50
N HIS A 378 7.05 9.88 -16.45
CA HIS A 378 8.43 10.37 -16.44
C HIS A 378 9.36 9.47 -17.23
N PHE A 379 9.08 8.17 -17.30
CA PHE A 379 9.86 7.22 -18.08
C PHE A 379 9.67 7.44 -19.57
N ALA A 380 8.45 7.77 -20.02
CA ALA A 380 8.21 8.16 -21.40
C ALA A 380 9.02 9.42 -21.79
N ASP A 381 9.13 10.38 -20.87
CA ASP A 381 9.96 11.57 -21.07
C ASP A 381 11.45 11.20 -21.15
N TYR A 382 11.93 10.38 -20.19
CA TYR A 382 13.29 9.85 -20.17
C TYR A 382 13.65 9.11 -21.46
N LEU A 383 12.80 8.20 -21.94
CA LEU A 383 13.01 7.45 -23.18
C LEU A 383 13.07 8.37 -24.40
N ASN A 384 12.24 9.41 -24.45
CA ASN A 384 12.22 10.35 -25.57
C ASN A 384 13.48 11.21 -25.61
N VAL A 385 13.94 11.74 -24.48
CA VAL A 385 15.20 12.50 -24.37
C VAL A 385 16.40 11.66 -24.85
N HIS A 386 16.33 10.35 -24.69
CA HIS A 386 17.36 9.40 -25.13
C HIS A 386 17.10 8.78 -26.51
N ASN A 387 16.16 9.33 -27.29
CA ASN A 387 15.81 8.89 -28.64
C ASN A 387 15.39 7.40 -28.72
N ARG A 388 14.77 6.87 -27.67
CA ARG A 388 14.27 5.48 -27.62
C ARG A 388 12.82 5.34 -28.07
N ILE A 389 12.04 6.41 -27.92
CA ILE A 389 10.67 6.51 -28.45
C ILE A 389 10.50 7.85 -29.16
N ASP A 390 9.61 7.88 -30.15
CA ASP A 390 9.21 9.13 -30.80
C ASP A 390 8.32 9.99 -29.90
N ILE A 391 8.13 11.25 -30.31
CA ILE A 391 7.34 12.22 -29.55
C ILE A 391 5.86 11.81 -29.44
N GLN A 392 5.31 11.11 -30.43
CA GLN A 392 3.92 10.67 -30.43
C GLN A 392 3.71 9.58 -29.38
N THR A 393 4.58 8.58 -29.35
CA THR A 393 4.58 7.49 -28.36
C THR A 393 4.72 8.04 -26.95
N LYS A 394 5.60 9.03 -26.74
CA LYS A 394 5.69 9.75 -25.46
C LYS A 394 4.36 10.39 -25.07
N GLN A 395 3.76 11.16 -25.98
CA GLN A 395 2.50 11.87 -25.73
C GLN A 395 1.35 10.89 -25.46
N ASP A 396 1.31 9.76 -26.16
CA ASP A 396 0.28 8.73 -25.98
C ASP A 396 0.38 8.09 -24.58
N LEU A 397 1.59 7.70 -24.15
CA LEU A 397 1.83 7.15 -22.81
C LEU A 397 1.49 8.15 -21.70
N GLN A 398 1.90 9.40 -21.87
CA GLN A 398 1.60 10.48 -20.92
C GLN A 398 0.08 10.74 -20.85
N THR A 399 -0.56 10.95 -21.99
CA THR A 399 -2.01 11.19 -22.07
C THR A 399 -2.80 10.03 -21.46
N TYR A 400 -2.38 8.80 -21.73
CA TYR A 400 -3.06 7.62 -21.19
C TYR A 400 -2.86 7.48 -19.67
N SER A 401 -1.65 7.74 -19.16
CA SER A 401 -1.38 7.76 -17.72
C SER A 401 -2.24 8.82 -17.02
N LYS A 402 -2.34 10.03 -17.58
CA LYS A 402 -3.25 11.08 -17.06
C LYS A 402 -4.70 10.65 -17.11
N LYS A 403 -5.14 10.03 -18.21
CA LYS A 403 -6.52 9.54 -18.34
C LYS A 403 -6.83 8.48 -17.27
N LEU A 404 -5.96 7.50 -17.06
CA LEU A 404 -6.17 6.47 -16.03
C LEU A 404 -6.19 7.08 -14.63
N TYR A 405 -5.30 8.02 -14.38
CA TYR A 405 -5.29 8.82 -13.17
C TYR A 405 -6.66 9.51 -12.95
N ASP A 406 -7.17 10.23 -13.95
CA ASP A 406 -8.42 11.00 -13.87
C ASP A 406 -9.70 10.15 -13.86
N THR A 407 -9.71 8.98 -14.51
CA THR A 407 -10.93 8.21 -14.79
C THR A 407 -11.08 6.93 -13.97
N ARG A 408 -9.96 6.31 -13.57
CA ARG A 408 -9.94 4.96 -12.99
C ARG A 408 -9.30 4.90 -11.63
N LEU A 409 -8.20 5.62 -11.38
CA LEU A 409 -7.65 5.72 -10.03
C LEU A 409 -8.46 6.65 -9.15
N ALA A 410 -8.98 7.76 -9.68
CA ALA A 410 -10.06 8.51 -9.03
C ALA A 410 -11.38 7.71 -8.88
N ARG A 411 -11.40 6.41 -9.22
CA ARG A 411 -12.54 5.49 -9.01
C ARG A 411 -12.22 4.18 -8.27
N SER A 412 -10.98 3.69 -8.31
CA SER A 412 -10.54 2.51 -7.55
C SER A 412 -9.79 2.89 -6.27
N LEU A 413 -9.32 4.13 -6.18
CA LEU A 413 -9.05 4.81 -4.91
C LEU A 413 -10.34 5.33 -4.28
N ASP A 414 -11.53 5.06 -4.84
CA ASP A 414 -12.80 5.38 -4.18
C ASP A 414 -12.95 4.63 -2.86
N CYS A 415 -12.25 3.50 -2.66
CA CYS A 415 -12.22 2.83 -1.37
C CYS A 415 -11.18 3.41 -0.39
N TYR A 416 -10.29 4.32 -0.81
CA TYR A 416 -9.26 4.92 0.07
C TYR A 416 -8.81 6.34 -0.36
N PRO A 417 -8.82 7.33 0.55
CA PRO A 417 -8.67 8.78 0.29
C PRO A 417 -7.24 9.25 -0.07
N SER A 418 -6.50 8.48 -0.84
CA SER A 418 -5.23 8.89 -1.42
C SER A 418 -5.37 9.99 -2.48
N GLY A 419 -6.57 10.23 -3.03
CA GLY A 419 -6.77 11.30 -4.01
C GLY A 419 -6.74 12.74 -3.45
N VAL A 420 -6.82 12.93 -2.12
CA VAL A 420 -6.72 14.27 -1.49
C VAL A 420 -5.32 14.83 -1.68
N LEU A 421 -4.32 13.95 -1.78
CA LEU A 421 -2.90 14.28 -1.87
C LEU A 421 -2.44 14.79 -3.24
N ILE A 422 -3.26 14.65 -4.28
CA ILE A 422 -2.74 14.61 -5.65
C ILE A 422 -3.57 15.54 -6.56
N SER A 423 -3.58 16.84 -6.27
CA SER A 423 -4.24 17.83 -7.13
C SER A 423 -3.44 18.17 -8.41
N GLU A 424 -2.16 17.81 -8.50
CA GLU A 424 -1.26 18.25 -9.57
C GLU A 424 -0.49 17.12 -10.28
N PHE A 425 -1.14 16.02 -10.69
CA PHE A 425 -0.48 15.03 -11.56
C PHE A 425 0.03 15.69 -12.87
N PRO A 426 1.28 15.45 -13.32
CA PRO A 426 2.28 14.47 -12.85
C PRO A 426 3.32 15.07 -11.89
N TYR A 427 3.11 16.30 -11.40
CA TYR A 427 4.09 17.06 -10.65
C TYR A 427 4.34 16.44 -9.28
N MET A 428 5.63 16.26 -9.00
CA MET A 428 6.18 15.83 -7.72
C MET A 428 6.81 17.02 -7.02
N GLN A 429 6.02 18.05 -6.72
CA GLN A 429 6.57 19.09 -5.86
C GLN A 429 6.75 18.49 -4.46
N SER A 430 8.00 18.47 -3.99
CA SER A 430 8.29 18.18 -2.59
C SER A 430 7.38 19.07 -1.73
N ILE A 431 6.65 18.45 -0.81
CA ILE A 431 5.79 19.20 0.12
C ILE A 431 6.67 20.05 1.06
N VAL A 432 7.92 19.62 1.25
CA VAL A 432 8.98 20.36 1.91
C VAL A 432 9.70 21.22 0.87
N GLY A 433 9.30 22.49 0.77
CA GLY A 433 9.98 23.51 -0.05
C GLY A 433 11.24 24.07 0.62
#